data_AF-A0A4S0MT91-F1
#
_entry.id   AF-A0A4S0MT91-F1
#
_cell.length_a   1.000
_cell.length_b   1.000
_cell.length_c   1.000
_cell.angle_alpha   90.00
_cell.angle_beta   90.00
_cell.angle_gamma   90.00
#
_symmetry.space_group_name_H-M   'P 1'
#
loop_
_entity.id
_entity.type
_entity.pdbx_description
1 polymer ?
#
loop_
_entity_poly.entity_id
_entity_poly.type
_entity_poly.pdbx_seq_one_letter_code
_entity_poly.pdbx_strand_id
1 'polypeptide(L)'
;PAIRSVPPYYDEPVYIEALARSIEQNLATLDFEPEVVITSYHGIPKPYSDKGDPYQTHCLATTRLLRARLGWDEEKLITTFQSRFGAQEWLQPYTDVTVEKLAKDGV
;
A
#
# COMPACT_ATOMS: atom_id res chain seq x y z
N PRO A 1 -10.64 9.73 -35.02
CA PRO A 1 -11.03 9.36 -33.63
C PRO A 1 -10.27 10.21 -32.62
N ALA A 2 -10.94 10.76 -31.60
CA ALA A 2 -10.27 11.46 -30.50
C ALA A 2 -9.99 10.45 -29.37
N ILE A 3 -8.73 10.30 -28.99
CA ILE A 3 -8.30 9.48 -27.84
C ILE A 3 -8.14 10.39 -26.64
N ARG A 4 -8.66 9.98 -25.48
CA ARG A 4 -8.48 10.63 -24.19
C ARG A 4 -8.00 9.58 -23.18
N SER A 5 -6.99 9.91 -22.40
CA SER A 5 -6.52 9.12 -21.26
C SER A 5 -6.78 9.89 -19.97
N VAL A 6 -6.89 9.16 -18.87
CA VAL A 6 -6.91 9.75 -17.53
C VAL A 6 -5.48 9.72 -16.99
N PRO A 7 -4.97 10.81 -16.41
CA PRO A 7 -3.68 10.80 -15.74
C PRO A 7 -3.69 9.87 -14.50
N PRO A 8 -2.53 9.56 -13.92
CA PRO A 8 -2.48 8.92 -12.61
C PRO A 8 -3.29 9.71 -11.57
N TYR A 9 -4.05 9.01 -10.72
CA TYR A 9 -4.96 9.59 -9.74
C TYR A 9 -4.68 9.11 -8.31
N TYR A 10 -3.45 8.64 -8.04
CA TYR A 10 -3.05 8.01 -6.78
C TYR A 10 -3.13 8.96 -5.57
N ASP A 11 -3.16 10.27 -5.81
CA ASP A 11 -3.25 11.35 -4.83
C ASP A 11 -4.56 12.16 -4.93
N GLU A 12 -5.49 11.75 -5.78
CA GLU A 12 -6.78 12.42 -5.92
C GLU A 12 -7.57 12.36 -4.60
N PRO A 13 -8.01 13.50 -4.03
CA PRO A 13 -8.65 13.51 -2.71
C PRO A 13 -9.87 12.60 -2.59
N VAL A 14 -10.66 12.49 -3.67
CA VAL A 14 -11.85 11.62 -3.71
C VAL A 14 -11.45 10.13 -3.69
N TYR A 15 -10.33 9.78 -4.32
CA TYR A 15 -9.81 8.42 -4.30
C TYR A 15 -9.31 8.03 -2.90
N ILE A 16 -8.54 8.92 -2.27
CA ILE A 16 -8.06 8.71 -0.89
C ILE A 16 -9.23 8.61 0.10
N GLU A 17 -10.24 9.47 -0.03
CA GLU A 17 -11.44 9.41 0.82
C GLU A 17 -12.20 8.09 0.65
N ALA A 18 -12.34 7.60 -0.59
CA ALA A 18 -13.00 6.32 -0.85
C ALA A 18 -12.26 5.15 -0.20
N LEU A 19 -10.93 5.13 -0.29
CA LEU A 19 -10.09 4.11 0.35
C LEU A 19 -10.17 4.20 1.88
N ALA A 20 -10.08 5.40 2.46
CA ALA A 20 -10.17 5.60 3.91
C ALA A 20 -11.51 5.11 4.46
N ARG A 21 -12.63 5.47 3.81
CA ARG A 21 -13.96 4.99 4.19
C ARG A 21 -14.08 3.48 4.11
N SER A 22 -13.53 2.87 3.07
CA SER A 22 -13.52 1.41 2.93
C SER A 22 -12.79 0.75 4.11
N ILE A 23 -11.64 1.30 4.51
CA ILE A 23 -10.87 0.80 5.67
C ILE A 23 -11.69 0.98 6.96
N GLU A 24 -12.19 2.18 7.24
CA GLU A 24 -12.99 2.49 8.43
C GLU A 24 -14.22 1.57 8.55
N GLN A 25 -14.93 1.35 7.43
CA GLN A 25 -16.10 0.46 7.37
C GLN A 25 -15.75 -0.98 7.71
N ASN A 26 -14.65 -1.51 7.16
CA ASN A 26 -14.23 -2.88 7.44
C ASN A 26 -13.73 -3.04 8.88
N LEU A 27 -12.96 -2.08 9.40
CA LEU A 27 -12.50 -2.10 10.78
C LEU A 27 -13.66 -2.04 11.79
N ALA A 28 -14.72 -1.29 11.49
CA ALA A 28 -15.91 -1.23 12.33
C ALA A 28 -16.66 -2.57 12.44
N THR A 29 -16.36 -3.56 11.57
CA THR A 29 -16.95 -4.92 11.66
C THR A 29 -16.17 -5.87 12.56
N LEU A 30 -14.96 -5.49 12.99
CA LEU A 30 -14.13 -6.31 13.87
C LEU A 30 -14.55 -6.12 15.33
N ASP A 31 -14.43 -7.18 16.12
CA ASP A 31 -14.61 -7.17 17.57
C ASP A 31 -13.35 -6.73 18.33
N PHE A 32 -12.27 -6.45 17.60
CA PHE A 32 -10.99 -5.97 18.11
C PHE A 32 -10.45 -4.82 17.25
N GLU A 33 -9.50 -4.06 17.79
CA GLU A 33 -8.76 -3.05 17.03
C GLU A 33 -7.41 -3.63 16.57
N PRO A 34 -7.13 -3.74 15.25
CA PRO A 34 -5.85 -4.25 14.77
C PRO A 34 -4.69 -3.36 15.17
N GLU A 35 -3.61 -3.93 15.70
CA GLU A 35 -2.39 -3.17 16.03
C GLU A 35 -1.72 -2.59 14.78
N VAL A 36 -1.74 -3.35 13.68
CA VAL A 36 -1.16 -2.96 12.40
C VAL A 36 -2.14 -3.25 11.26
N VAL A 37 -2.25 -2.32 10.31
CA VAL A 37 -2.95 -2.47 9.04
C VAL A 37 -1.92 -2.43 7.91
N ILE A 38 -2.03 -3.34 6.95
CA ILE A 38 -1.07 -3.48 5.85
C ILE A 38 -1.71 -3.03 4.53
N THR A 39 -1.14 -1.99 3.92
CA THR A 39 -1.38 -1.69 2.49
C THR A 39 -0.48 -2.57 1.63
N SER A 40 -1.06 -3.55 0.96
CA SER A 40 -0.34 -4.53 0.14
C SER A 40 -0.52 -4.27 -1.35
N TYR A 41 0.52 -3.70 -1.99
CA TYR A 41 0.53 -3.40 -3.42
C TYR A 41 1.15 -4.54 -4.23
N HIS A 42 0.78 -4.68 -5.51
CA HIS A 42 1.47 -5.65 -6.37
C HIS A 42 2.92 -5.23 -6.56
N GLY A 43 3.87 -6.14 -6.37
CA GLY A 43 5.28 -5.83 -6.59
C GLY A 43 5.59 -5.61 -8.06
N ILE A 44 6.67 -4.88 -8.34
CA ILE A 44 7.33 -4.88 -9.65
C ILE A 44 8.80 -5.24 -9.47
N PRO A 45 9.48 -5.77 -10.51
CA PRO A 45 10.91 -5.96 -10.48
C PRO A 45 11.63 -4.65 -10.15
N LYS A 46 12.56 -4.68 -9.20
CA LYS A 46 13.32 -3.50 -8.78
C LYS A 46 14.01 -2.77 -9.95
N PRO A 47 14.56 -3.46 -10.97
CA PRO A 47 15.16 -2.78 -12.12
C PRO A 47 14.20 -1.87 -12.91
N TYR A 48 12.87 -2.04 -12.81
CA TYR A 48 11.91 -1.15 -13.46
C TYR A 48 11.79 0.17 -12.69
N SER A 49 11.70 0.07 -11.37
CA SER A 49 11.74 1.23 -10.48
C SER A 49 13.06 2.00 -10.63
N ASP A 50 14.19 1.30 -10.68
CA ASP A 50 15.52 1.92 -10.85
C ASP A 50 15.65 2.64 -12.21
N LYS A 51 14.87 2.22 -13.22
CA LYS A 51 14.79 2.87 -14.55
C LYS A 51 13.80 4.04 -14.59
N GLY A 52 13.18 4.38 -13.46
CA GLY A 52 12.30 5.55 -13.33
C GLY A 52 10.80 5.24 -13.45
N ASP A 53 10.39 3.96 -13.33
CA ASP A 53 8.97 3.65 -13.20
C ASP A 53 8.40 4.34 -11.93
N PRO A 54 7.34 5.17 -12.04
CA PRO A 54 6.84 5.96 -10.92
C PRO A 54 5.97 5.15 -9.94
N TYR A 55 5.71 3.87 -10.23
CA TYR A 55 4.78 3.02 -9.47
C TYR A 55 5.07 3.01 -7.97
N GLN A 56 6.33 2.80 -7.56
CA GLN A 56 6.71 2.77 -6.15
C GLN A 56 6.35 4.09 -5.46
N THR A 57 6.71 5.21 -6.07
CA THR A 57 6.44 6.55 -5.54
C THR A 57 4.95 6.82 -5.42
N HIS A 58 4.15 6.40 -6.41
CA HIS A 58 2.69 6.53 -6.37
C HIS A 58 2.08 5.71 -5.23
N CYS A 59 2.49 4.45 -5.05
CA CYS A 59 2.04 3.59 -3.95
C CYS A 59 2.36 4.22 -2.59
N LEU A 60 3.62 4.65 -2.38
CA LEU A 60 4.04 5.27 -1.12
C LEU A 60 3.30 6.60 -0.86
N ALA A 61 3.02 7.38 -1.91
CA ALA A 61 2.25 8.60 -1.79
C ALA A 61 0.79 8.32 -1.37
N THR A 62 0.14 7.30 -1.95
CA THR A 62 -1.20 6.87 -1.53
C THR A 62 -1.22 6.45 -0.07
N THR A 63 -0.29 5.60 0.39
CA THR A 63 -0.24 5.21 1.81
C THR A 63 -0.01 6.44 2.71
N ARG A 64 0.90 7.35 2.35
CA ARG A 64 1.15 8.58 3.13
C ARG A 64 -0.11 9.45 3.25
N LEU A 65 -0.87 9.60 2.17
CA LEU A 65 -2.12 10.38 2.17
C LEU A 65 -3.21 9.68 2.98
N LEU A 66 -3.29 8.34 2.92
CA LEU A 66 -4.17 7.54 3.77
C LEU A 66 -3.85 7.71 5.25
N ARG A 67 -2.58 7.62 5.64
CA ARG A 67 -2.11 7.90 7.01
C ARG A 67 -2.59 9.26 7.49
N ALA A 68 -2.36 10.29 6.67
CA ALA A 68 -2.79 11.65 6.99
C ALA A 68 -4.32 11.77 7.15
N ARG A 69 -5.10 11.10 6.29
CA ARG A 69 -6.57 11.10 6.35
C ARG A 69 -7.12 10.30 7.54
N LEU A 70 -6.46 9.22 7.93
CA LEU A 70 -6.91 8.33 9.02
C LEU A 70 -6.35 8.78 10.39
N GLY A 71 -5.37 9.68 10.41
CA GLY A 71 -4.68 10.08 11.64
C GLY A 71 -3.76 8.99 12.18
N TRP A 72 -3.24 8.12 11.31
CA TRP A 72 -2.37 6.99 11.65
C TRP A 72 -0.91 7.28 11.33
N ASP A 73 -0.01 6.71 12.10
CA ASP A 73 1.43 6.82 11.88
C ASP A 73 1.96 5.69 10.97
N GLU A 74 3.29 5.62 10.85
CA GLU A 74 3.95 4.62 10.01
C GLU A 74 3.98 3.22 10.64
N GLU A 75 3.70 3.10 11.94
CA GLU A 75 3.66 1.82 12.66
C GLU A 75 2.27 1.18 12.51
N LYS A 76 1.20 1.98 12.61
CA LYS A 76 -0.18 1.53 12.49
C LYS A 76 -0.58 1.18 11.05
N LEU A 77 -0.09 1.91 10.03
CA LEU A 77 -0.38 1.62 8.62
C LEU A 77 0.90 1.43 7.84
N ILE A 78 1.28 0.19 7.55
CA ILE A 78 2.52 -0.12 6.82
C ILE A 78 2.27 -0.37 5.33
N THR A 79 3.29 -0.19 4.51
CA THR A 79 3.27 -0.51 3.07
C THR A 79 4.11 -1.74 2.79
N THR A 80 3.55 -2.69 2.05
CA THR A 80 4.26 -3.87 1.55
C THR A 80 3.97 -4.10 0.08
N PHE A 81 4.79 -4.94 -0.55
CA PHE A 81 4.65 -5.39 -1.92
C PHE A 81 4.48 -6.91 -1.96
N GLN A 82 3.52 -7.42 -2.74
CA GLN A 82 3.17 -8.84 -2.84
C GLN A 82 3.37 -9.39 -4.26
N SER A 83 3.13 -10.69 -4.44
CA SER A 83 3.10 -11.35 -5.75
C SER A 83 4.41 -11.27 -6.54
N ARG A 84 5.54 -11.50 -5.86
CA ARG A 84 6.86 -11.65 -6.50
C ARG A 84 7.00 -13.01 -7.18
N PHE A 85 7.67 -13.03 -8.34
CA PHE A 85 7.96 -14.26 -9.08
C PHE A 85 9.40 -14.27 -9.61
N GLY A 86 10.04 -15.45 -9.63
CA GLY A 86 11.40 -15.62 -10.12
C GLY A 86 12.48 -15.13 -9.15
N ALA A 87 13.74 -15.19 -9.60
CA ALA A 87 14.92 -14.96 -8.76
C ALA A 87 15.40 -13.49 -8.73
N GLN A 88 14.77 -12.60 -9.50
CA GLN A 88 15.15 -11.18 -9.50
C GLN A 88 14.71 -10.50 -8.20
N GLU A 89 15.33 -9.36 -7.88
CA GLU A 89 14.88 -8.53 -6.76
C GLU A 89 13.63 -7.74 -7.15
N TRP A 90 12.67 -7.67 -6.23
CA TRP A 90 11.41 -6.93 -6.38
C TRP A 90 11.34 -5.81 -5.35
N LEU A 91 10.37 -4.91 -5.50
CA LEU A 91 10.12 -3.88 -4.49
C LEU A 91 9.87 -4.50 -3.11
N GLN A 92 10.48 -3.88 -2.10
CA GLN A 92 10.43 -4.27 -0.70
C GLN A 92 9.72 -3.18 0.11
N PRO A 93 9.14 -3.52 1.28
CA PRO A 93 9.19 -4.83 1.96
C PRO A 93 8.21 -5.86 1.39
N TYR A 94 8.58 -7.15 1.45
CA TYR A 94 7.75 -8.24 0.93
C TYR A 94 6.63 -8.60 1.92
N THR A 95 5.40 -8.69 1.42
CA THR A 95 4.20 -8.91 2.27
C THR A 95 4.28 -10.22 3.05
N ASP A 96 4.71 -11.31 2.42
CA ASP A 96 4.88 -12.62 3.07
C ASP A 96 5.89 -12.56 4.23
N VAL A 97 7.05 -11.95 3.99
CA VAL A 97 8.11 -11.77 4.99
C VAL A 97 7.66 -10.83 6.12
N THR A 98 6.95 -9.75 5.80
CA THR A 98 6.44 -8.80 6.78
C THR A 98 5.38 -9.43 7.68
N VAL A 99 4.44 -10.19 7.11
CA VAL A 99 3.41 -10.89 7.90
C VAL A 99 4.04 -11.95 8.80
N GLU A 100 5.01 -12.72 8.31
CA GLU A 100 5.74 -13.69 9.14
C GLU A 100 6.49 -13.01 10.29
N LYS A 101 7.10 -11.84 10.05
CA LYS A 101 7.77 -11.06 11.08
C LYS A 101 6.79 -10.55 12.14
N LEU A 102 5.67 -9.95 11.73
CA LEU A 102 4.66 -9.44 12.65
C LEU A 102 4.14 -10.55 13.59
N ALA A 103 3.84 -11.72 13.03
CA ALA A 103 3.41 -12.88 13.81
C ALA A 103 4.49 -13.35 14.83
N LYS A 104 5.77 -13.25 14.49
CA LYS A 104 6.90 -13.55 15.41
C LYS A 104 7.05 -12.49 16.50
N ASP A 105 6.74 -11.25 16.18
CA ASP A 105 6.82 -10.11 17.10
C ASP A 105 5.58 -10.02 18.02
N GLY A 106 4.58 -10.90 17.83
CA GLY A 106 3.40 -11.01 18.69
C GLY A 106 2.22 -10.14 18.25
N VAL A 107 2.27 -9.62 17.02
CA VAL A 107 1.18 -8.88 16.34
C VAL A 107 0.28 -9.84 15.57
#